data_AF-A0A5N5SL04-F1
#
_entry.id   AF-A0A5N5SL04-F1
#
_cell.length_a   1.000
_cell.length_b   1.000
_cell.length_c   1.000
_cell.angle_alpha   90.00
_cell.angle_beta   90.00
_cell.angle_gamma   90.00
#
_symmetry.space_group_name_H-M   'P 1'
#
loop_
_entity.id
_entity.type
_entity.pdbx_description
1 polymer ?
#
loop_
_entity_poly.entity_id
_entity_poly.type
_entity_poly.pdbx_seq_one_letter_code
_entity_poly.pdbx_strand_id
1 'polypeptide(L)'
;MTRKVVRIILVRPDKHNTNTTSMDEMVKVAQIILDLLMEEDVQHSVIGVTILIDFQDFTPNHLLQTTPSLCKKIFTVWQEAYPMRLKAFHYINTPPSFQVIMNLVRKFMKEKLKQRLHVHGNDMESLFESHRPK
;
A
#
# COMPACT_ATOMS: atom_id res chain seq x y z
N MET A 1 -19.61 -16.64 -16.70
CA MET A 1 -18.20 -16.33 -16.38
C MET A 1 -18.15 -14.96 -15.70
N THR A 2 -17.98 -14.91 -14.39
CA THR A 2 -17.80 -13.67 -13.64
C THR A 2 -16.44 -13.06 -14.02
N ARG A 3 -16.44 -11.78 -14.43
CA ARG A 3 -15.23 -11.03 -14.79
C ARG A 3 -14.33 -10.99 -13.55
N LYS A 4 -13.10 -11.52 -13.63
CA LYS A 4 -12.13 -11.48 -12.53
C LYS A 4 -11.63 -10.04 -12.37
N VAL A 5 -12.22 -9.29 -11.44
CA VAL A 5 -11.85 -7.90 -11.14
C VAL A 5 -10.80 -7.89 -10.03
N VAL A 6 -9.68 -7.23 -10.25
CA VAL A 6 -8.67 -6.98 -9.21
C VAL A 6 -9.27 -6.00 -8.19
N ARG A 7 -9.24 -6.35 -6.90
CA ARG A 7 -9.69 -5.45 -5.84
C ARG A 7 -8.65 -4.35 -5.61
N ILE A 8 -9.13 -3.13 -5.46
CA ILE A 8 -8.31 -1.96 -5.08
C ILE A 8 -8.61 -1.64 -3.63
N ILE A 9 -7.58 -1.58 -2.80
CA ILE A 9 -7.69 -1.19 -1.38
C ILE A 9 -7.10 0.20 -1.25
N LEU A 10 -7.94 1.15 -0.85
CA LEU A 10 -7.52 2.52 -0.56
C LEU A 10 -7.02 2.59 0.88
N VAL A 11 -5.80 3.10 1.05
CA VAL A 11 -5.18 3.36 2.36
C VAL A 11 -4.93 4.87 2.47
N ARG A 12 -5.54 5.48 3.48
CA ARG A 12 -5.42 6.91 3.81
C ARG A 12 -4.68 7.06 5.15
N PRO A 13 -3.34 7.01 5.17
CA PRO A 13 -2.58 7.13 6.41
C PRO A 13 -2.83 8.44 7.14
N ASP A 14 -3.26 9.50 6.46
CA ASP A 14 -3.61 10.79 7.05
C ASP A 14 -4.86 10.78 7.94
N LYS A 15 -5.71 9.74 7.83
CA LYS A 15 -7.00 9.69 8.53
C LYS A 15 -6.92 9.06 9.92
N HIS A 16 -5.81 8.42 10.30
CA HIS A 16 -5.63 7.98 11.68
C HIS A 16 -5.12 9.15 12.53
N ASN A 17 -5.60 9.24 13.77
CA ASN A 17 -5.16 10.27 14.69
C ASN A 17 -3.84 9.84 15.34
N THR A 18 -2.74 10.53 15.02
CA THR A 18 -1.39 10.20 15.51
C THR A 18 -1.21 10.38 17.01
N ASN A 19 -2.12 11.07 17.70
CA ASN A 19 -2.06 11.27 19.15
C ASN A 19 -2.74 10.14 19.93
N THR A 20 -3.62 9.38 19.28
CA THR A 20 -4.43 8.34 19.92
C THR A 20 -4.15 6.94 19.38
N THR A 21 -3.63 6.85 18.16
CA THR A 21 -3.36 5.59 17.47
C THR A 21 -2.04 5.66 16.72
N SER A 22 -1.42 4.51 16.54
CA SER A 22 -0.15 4.34 15.85
C SER A 22 -0.32 3.94 14.39
N MET A 23 0.70 4.24 13.58
CA MET A 23 0.81 3.73 12.21
C MET A 23 0.82 2.19 12.15
N ASP A 24 1.32 1.50 13.18
CA ASP A 24 1.28 0.02 13.26
C ASP A 24 -0.16 -0.50 13.39
N GLU A 25 -0.99 0.17 14.20
CA GLU A 25 -2.42 -0.17 14.32
C GLU A 25 -3.17 0.07 13.01
N MET A 26 -2.87 1.17 12.28
CA MET A 26 -3.44 1.39 10.96
C MET A 26 -3.07 0.28 9.97
N VAL A 27 -1.81 -0.17 9.98
CA VAL A 27 -1.36 -1.31 9.15
C VAL A 27 -2.08 -2.60 9.53
N LYS A 28 -2.33 -2.84 10.83
CA LYS A 28 -3.12 -4.00 11.29
C LYS A 28 -4.55 -3.94 10.77
N VAL A 29 -5.20 -2.78 10.77
CA VAL A 29 -6.54 -2.62 10.18
C VAL A 29 -6.53 -2.97 8.69
N ALA A 30 -5.53 -2.52 7.94
CA ALA A 30 -5.38 -2.88 6.53
C ALA A 30 -5.18 -4.39 6.33
N GLN A 31 -4.44 -5.06 7.22
CA GLN A 31 -4.27 -6.52 7.21
C GLN A 31 -5.57 -7.26 7.52
N ILE A 32 -6.35 -6.80 8.49
CA ILE A 32 -7.66 -7.40 8.80
C ILE A 32 -8.60 -7.31 7.60
N ILE A 33 -8.61 -6.18 6.88
CA ILE A 33 -9.40 -6.04 5.65
C ILE A 33 -8.94 -7.04 4.58
N LEU A 34 -7.63 -7.24 4.43
CA LEU A 34 -7.07 -8.22 3.49
C LEU A 34 -7.44 -9.67 3.89
N ASP A 35 -7.41 -10.00 5.18
CA ASP A 35 -7.80 -11.31 5.70
C ASP A 35 -9.28 -11.58 5.42
N LEU A 36 -10.15 -10.59 5.67
CA LEU A 36 -11.58 -10.68 5.36
C LEU A 36 -11.83 -10.89 3.85
N LEU A 37 -11.11 -10.17 2.99
CA LEU A 37 -11.23 -10.38 1.53
C LEU A 37 -10.84 -11.80 1.11
N MET A 38 -9.86 -12.41 1.77
CA MET A 38 -9.49 -13.80 1.51
C MET A 38 -10.53 -14.79 2.01
N GLU A 39 -11.11 -14.52 3.18
CA GLU A 39 -12.16 -15.34 3.78
C GLU A 39 -13.45 -15.32 2.95
N GLU A 40 -13.82 -14.15 2.40
CA GLU A 40 -14.98 -13.99 1.52
C GLU A 40 -14.86 -14.80 0.23
N ASP A 41 -13.68 -14.77 -0.41
CA ASP A 41 -13.40 -15.56 -1.61
C ASP A 41 -11.89 -15.78 -1.78
N VAL A 42 -11.47 -17.05 -1.69
CA VAL A 42 -10.08 -17.47 -1.91
C VAL A 42 -9.55 -17.06 -3.29
N GLN A 43 -10.40 -16.85 -4.30
CA GLN A 43 -9.98 -16.34 -5.60
C GLN A 43 -9.30 -14.98 -5.50
N HIS A 44 -9.59 -14.16 -4.49
CA HIS A 44 -8.89 -12.88 -4.29
C HIS A 44 -7.39 -13.08 -4.04
N SER A 45 -6.97 -14.19 -3.40
CA SER A 45 -5.55 -14.51 -3.20
C SER A 45 -4.82 -14.76 -4.53
N VAL A 46 -5.50 -15.40 -5.50
CA VAL A 46 -4.98 -15.76 -6.83
C VAL A 46 -5.06 -14.59 -7.80
N ILE A 47 -6.22 -13.92 -7.85
CA ILE A 47 -6.45 -12.73 -8.67
C ILE A 47 -5.50 -11.63 -8.22
N GLY A 48 -5.32 -11.47 -6.91
CA GLY A 48 -4.48 -10.47 -6.29
C GLY A 48 -5.16 -9.13 -6.05
N VAL A 49 -4.42 -8.22 -5.42
CA VAL A 49 -4.90 -6.90 -5.01
C VAL A 49 -3.96 -5.79 -5.44
N THR A 50 -4.52 -4.61 -5.65
CA THR A 50 -3.79 -3.37 -5.81
C THR A 50 -4.01 -2.51 -4.56
N ILE A 51 -2.93 -1.96 -4.01
CA ILE A 51 -3.00 -1.04 -2.87
C ILE A 51 -2.77 0.37 -3.39
N LEU A 52 -3.76 1.24 -3.19
CA LEU A 52 -3.69 2.67 -3.50
C LEU A 52 -3.49 3.43 -2.19
N ILE A 53 -2.40 4.18 -2.08
CA ILE A 53 -2.03 4.89 -0.86
C ILE A 53 -2.02 6.38 -1.17
N ASP A 54 -2.87 7.11 -0.47
CA ASP A 54 -3.11 8.52 -0.72
C ASP A 54 -2.57 9.37 0.44
N PHE A 55 -1.62 10.24 0.10
CA PHE A 55 -0.84 11.06 1.04
C PHE A 55 -1.34 12.51 1.15
N GLN A 56 -2.53 12.84 0.64
CA GLN A 56 -3.05 14.22 0.53
C GLN A 56 -2.81 15.10 1.77
N ASP A 57 -3.11 14.59 2.96
CA ASP A 57 -2.99 15.32 4.23
C ASP A 57 -1.90 14.74 5.15
N PHE A 58 -0.89 14.06 4.58
CA PHE A 58 0.15 13.38 5.36
C PHE A 58 1.12 14.38 6.02
N THR A 59 1.06 14.44 7.35
CA THR A 59 1.86 15.38 8.16
C THR A 59 3.19 14.78 8.67
N PRO A 60 4.13 15.60 9.17
CA PRO A 60 5.36 15.12 9.80
C PRO A 60 5.17 14.15 10.98
N ASN A 61 4.07 14.26 11.74
CA ASN A 61 3.77 13.32 12.82
C ASN A 61 3.56 11.90 12.29
N HIS A 62 2.88 11.77 11.14
CA HIS A 62 2.73 10.48 10.46
C HIS A 62 4.09 9.94 9.98
N LEU A 63 4.96 10.82 9.47
CA LEU A 63 6.32 10.44 9.07
C LEU A 63 7.13 9.89 10.26
N LEU A 64 7.07 10.55 11.42
CA LEU A 64 7.78 10.11 12.63
C LEU A 64 7.36 8.71 13.09
N GLN A 65 6.09 8.35 12.87
CA GLN A 65 5.59 7.00 13.15
C GLN A 65 5.94 5.97 12.05
N THR A 66 6.38 6.42 10.87
CA THR A 66 6.80 5.57 9.74
C THR A 66 8.26 5.13 9.93
N THR A 67 8.48 4.29 10.93
CA THR A 67 9.83 3.86 11.34
C THR A 67 10.44 2.83 10.37
N PRO A 68 11.78 2.68 10.32
CA PRO A 68 12.43 1.64 9.52
C PRO A 68 11.96 0.23 9.88
N SER A 69 11.67 -0.04 11.16
CA SER A 69 11.18 -1.35 11.62
C SER A 69 9.77 -1.63 11.12
N LEU A 70 8.88 -0.63 11.12
CA LEU A 70 7.55 -0.74 10.54
C LEU A 70 7.62 -1.00 9.03
N CYS A 71 8.41 -0.21 8.31
CA CYS A 71 8.63 -0.41 6.87
C CYS A 71 9.14 -1.83 6.57
N LYS A 72 10.17 -2.29 7.29
CA LYS A 72 10.69 -3.65 7.14
C LYS A 72 9.59 -4.69 7.37
N LYS A 73 8.79 -4.55 8.43
CA LYS A 73 7.66 -5.45 8.72
C LYS A 73 6.68 -5.52 7.56
N ILE A 74 6.23 -4.37 7.04
CA ILE A 74 5.29 -4.28 5.91
C ILE A 74 5.84 -5.04 4.68
N PHE A 75 7.08 -4.76 4.28
CA PHE A 75 7.64 -5.38 3.07
C PHE A 75 8.00 -6.85 3.26
N THR A 76 8.45 -7.26 4.44
CA THR A 76 8.62 -8.69 4.78
C THR A 76 7.29 -9.42 4.63
N VAL A 77 6.19 -8.89 5.18
CA VAL A 77 4.86 -9.49 5.03
C VAL A 77 4.51 -9.67 3.56
N TRP A 78 4.59 -8.60 2.76
CA TRP A 78 4.21 -8.65 1.34
C TRP A 78 5.10 -9.54 0.46
N GLN A 79 6.37 -9.72 0.81
CA GLN A 79 7.34 -10.43 -0.05
C GLN A 79 7.63 -11.86 0.39
N GLU A 80 7.32 -12.23 1.64
CA GLU A 80 7.71 -13.52 2.24
C GLU A 80 6.59 -14.25 2.98
N ALA A 81 5.57 -13.57 3.51
CA ALA A 81 4.63 -14.20 4.45
C ALA A 81 3.17 -14.17 4.00
N TYR A 82 2.73 -13.13 3.31
CA TYR A 82 1.31 -12.94 3.02
C TYR A 82 0.88 -13.75 1.79
N PRO A 83 -0.15 -14.61 1.89
CA PRO A 83 -0.55 -15.54 0.82
C PRO A 83 -1.31 -14.85 -0.32
N MET A 84 -1.47 -13.53 -0.27
CA MET A 84 -2.15 -12.76 -1.31
C MET A 84 -1.17 -12.20 -2.34
N ARG A 85 -1.52 -12.34 -3.62
CA ARG A 85 -0.72 -11.73 -4.70
C ARG A 85 -0.90 -10.23 -4.74
N LEU A 86 0.12 -9.48 -4.34
CA LEU A 86 0.17 -8.05 -4.66
C LEU A 86 0.35 -7.84 -6.17
N LYS A 87 -0.47 -6.97 -6.77
CA LYS A 87 -0.33 -6.51 -8.16
C LYS A 87 0.49 -5.24 -8.25
N ALA A 88 0.11 -4.22 -7.49
CA ALA A 88 0.75 -2.93 -7.49
C ALA A 88 0.55 -2.20 -6.16
N PHE A 89 1.51 -1.33 -5.85
CA PHE A 89 1.37 -0.21 -4.91
C PHE A 89 1.35 1.08 -5.72
N HIS A 90 0.28 1.85 -5.57
CA HIS A 90 0.18 3.19 -6.15
C HIS A 90 0.24 4.22 -5.04
N TYR A 91 1.12 5.21 -5.18
CA TYR A 91 1.26 6.33 -4.26
C TYR A 91 0.79 7.60 -4.96
N ILE A 92 -0.24 8.25 -4.39
CA ILE A 92 -0.80 9.50 -4.91
C ILE A 92 -0.71 10.60 -3.85
N ASN A 93 -0.80 11.84 -4.30
CA ASN A 93 -0.73 13.06 -3.49
C ASN A 93 0.49 13.10 -2.58
N THR A 94 1.65 12.66 -3.08
CA THR A 94 2.86 12.49 -2.27
C THR A 94 3.52 13.83 -1.96
N PRO A 95 3.70 14.22 -0.67
CA PRO A 95 4.40 15.45 -0.29
C PRO A 95 5.92 15.31 -0.52
N PRO A 96 6.70 16.41 -0.52
CA PRO A 96 8.16 16.34 -0.66
C PRO A 96 8.85 15.41 0.36
N SER A 97 8.29 15.31 1.58
CA SER A 97 8.77 14.41 2.63
C SER A 97 8.66 12.92 2.29
N PHE A 98 7.84 12.55 1.30
CA PHE A 98 7.67 11.18 0.83
C PHE A 98 8.97 10.56 0.30
N GLN A 99 9.92 11.37 -0.20
CA GLN A 99 11.20 10.86 -0.66
C GLN A 99 11.98 10.16 0.47
N VAL A 100 11.84 10.63 1.73
CA VAL A 100 12.45 9.99 2.90
C VAL A 100 11.86 8.59 3.10
N ILE A 101 10.53 8.46 3.01
CA ILE A 101 9.84 7.18 3.06
C ILE A 101 10.32 6.28 1.92
N MET A 102 10.35 6.78 0.67
CA MET A 102 10.79 6.00 -0.48
C MET A 102 12.23 5.47 -0.34
N ASN A 103 13.13 6.28 0.20
CA ASN A 103 14.51 5.86 0.47
C ASN A 103 14.60 4.79 1.55
N LEU A 104 13.73 4.83 2.57
CA LEU A 104 13.63 3.81 3.61
C LEU A 104 13.07 2.51 3.03
N VAL A 105 11.92 2.56 2.36
CA VAL A 105 11.21 1.37 1.90
C VAL A 105 11.99 0.62 0.82
N ARG A 106 12.64 1.31 -0.12
CA ARG A 106 13.42 0.68 -1.20
C ARG A 106 14.54 -0.24 -0.69
N LYS A 107 15.08 0.02 0.51
CA LYS A 107 16.13 -0.83 1.14
C LYS A 107 15.60 -2.19 1.57
N PHE A 108 14.32 -2.30 1.87
CA PHE A 108 13.71 -3.54 2.39
C PHE A 108 13.01 -4.36 1.31
N MET A 109 12.90 -3.84 0.08
CA MET A 109 12.20 -4.51 -1.00
C MET A 109 13.11 -5.38 -1.86
N LYS A 110 12.59 -6.55 -2.24
CA LYS A 110 13.11 -7.34 -3.37
C LYS A 110 12.79 -6.66 -4.71
N GLU A 111 13.58 -6.96 -5.75
CA GLU A 111 13.41 -6.38 -7.10
C GLU A 111 11.99 -6.55 -7.66
N LYS A 112 11.39 -7.73 -7.46
CA LYS A 112 10.00 -8.02 -7.85
C LYS A 112 8.99 -7.04 -7.26
N LEU A 113 9.21 -6.57 -6.04
CA LEU A 113 8.31 -5.63 -5.37
C LEU A 113 8.58 -4.20 -5.81
N LYS A 114 9.85 -3.83 -6.04
CA LYS A 114 10.23 -2.53 -6.60
C LYS A 114 9.58 -2.27 -7.96
N GLN A 115 9.48 -3.31 -8.80
CA GLN A 115 8.81 -3.24 -10.12
C GLN A 115 7.28 -3.01 -10.03
N ARG A 116 6.69 -3.15 -8.85
CA ARG A 116 5.25 -2.99 -8.61
C ARG A 116 4.92 -1.67 -7.92
N LEU A 117 5.92 -0.82 -7.67
CA LEU A 117 5.73 0.51 -7.09
C LEU A 117 5.48 1.52 -8.21
N HIS A 118 4.43 2.30 -8.06
CA HIS A 118 4.09 3.40 -8.94
C HIS A 118 3.87 4.65 -8.09
N VAL A 119 4.66 5.69 -8.34
CA VAL A 119 4.54 6.98 -7.64
C VAL A 119 4.01 7.97 -8.67
N HIS A 120 2.81 8.48 -8.43
CA HIS A 120 2.11 9.37 -9.34
C HIS A 120 2.22 10.84 -8.92
N GLY A 121 2.57 11.11 -7.65
CA GLY A 121 2.50 12.46 -7.12
C GLY A 121 1.08 12.99 -7.23
N ASN A 122 0.92 14.19 -7.80
CA ASN A 122 -0.40 14.82 -8.01
C ASN A 122 -1.00 14.53 -9.40
N ASP A 123 -0.34 13.70 -10.22
CA ASP A 123 -0.81 13.37 -11.57
C ASP A 123 -1.77 12.17 -11.54
N MET A 124 -3.07 12.46 -11.47
CA MET A 124 -4.13 11.44 -11.48
C MET A 124 -4.29 10.76 -12.84
N GLU A 125 -3.88 11.39 -13.95
CA GLU A 125 -3.97 10.75 -15.27
C GLU A 125 -3.05 9.54 -15.34
N SER A 126 -1.81 9.68 -14.83
CA SER A 126 -0.87 8.56 -14.76
C SER A 126 -1.37 7.37 -13.93
N LEU A 127 -2.21 7.60 -12.91
CA LEU A 127 -2.87 6.54 -12.14
C LEU A 127 -3.92 5.81 -12.99
N PHE A 128 -4.74 6.54 -13.74
CA PHE A 128 -5.77 5.92 -14.58
C PHE A 128 -5.15 5.13 -15.73
N GLU A 129 -4.08 5.63 -16.33
CA GLU A 129 -3.34 4.91 -17.37
C GLU A 129 -2.77 3.59 -16.87
N SER A 130 -2.24 3.54 -15.64
CA SER A 130 -1.71 2.30 -15.07
C SER A 130 -2.78 1.23 -14.78
N HIS A 131 -4.05 1.62 -14.71
CA HIS A 131 -5.18 0.72 -14.44
C HIS A 131 -6.01 0.38 -15.68
N ARG A 132 -5.68 0.93 -16.86
CA ARG A 132 -6.38 0.58 -18.10
C ARG A 132 -6.19 -0.92 -18.39
N PRO A 133 -7.28 -1.68 -18.61
CA PRO A 133 -7.17 -3.05 -19.09
C PRO A 133 -6.38 -3.04 -20.41
N LYS A 134 -5.36 -3.90 -20.51
CA LYS A 134 -4.77 -4.23 -21.81
C LYS A 134 -5.73 -5.11 -22.61
#